data_AF-A0A7X6F980-F1
#
_entry.id   AF-A0A7X6F980-F1
#
_cell.length_a   1.000
_cell.length_b   1.000
_cell.length_c   1.000
_cell.angle_alpha   90.00
_cell.angle_beta   90.00
_cell.angle_gamma   90.00
#
_symmetry.space_group_name_H-M   'P 1'
#
loop_
_entity.id
_entity.type
_entity.pdbx_description
1 polymer ?
#
loop_
_entity_poly.entity_id
_entity_poly.type
_entity_poly.pdbx_seq_one_letter_code
_entity_poly.pdbx_strand_id
1 'polypeptide(L)'
;MIAQPDKLYIERTDPARNMARFYAMSIDQTLFGETCLTRRWGRIGTKGQTMTHHFEREQDAVILFLDLIRQKRHRGYATIAAAHRAS
;
A
#
# COMPACT_ATOMS: atom_id res chain seq x y z
N MET A 1 6.17 20.67 -7.00
CA MET A 1 5.55 19.34 -7.08
C MET A 1 6.51 18.38 -6.40
N ILE A 2 6.25 18.01 -5.13
CA ILE A 2 7.06 16.98 -4.47
C ILE A 2 6.59 15.66 -5.08
N ALA A 3 7.47 14.96 -5.79
CA ALA A 3 7.18 13.63 -6.33
C ALA A 3 6.93 12.69 -5.16
N GLN A 4 5.67 12.59 -4.74
CA GLN A 4 5.28 11.57 -3.77
C GLN A 4 5.21 10.22 -4.50
N PRO A 5 5.53 9.12 -3.82
CA PRO A 5 5.35 7.82 -4.42
C PRO A 5 3.85 7.56 -4.58
N ASP A 6 3.35 7.71 -5.80
CA ASP A 6 1.95 7.40 -6.16
C ASP A 6 1.64 5.91 -6.03
N LYS A 7 2.67 5.07 -5.83
CA LYS A 7 2.55 3.62 -5.64
C LYS A 7 3.44 3.15 -4.51
N LEU A 8 2.92 2.27 -3.68
CA LEU A 8 3.66 1.65 -2.58
C LEU A 8 3.32 0.17 -2.47
N TYR A 9 4.35 -0.66 -2.26
CA TYR A 9 4.21 -2.06 -1.89
C TYR A 9 5.02 -2.33 -0.62
N ILE A 10 4.36 -2.88 0.40
CA ILE A 10 4.96 -3.23 1.69
C ILE A 10 4.52 -4.64 2.10
N GLU A 11 5.43 -5.33 2.77
CA GLU A 11 5.21 -6.69 3.23
C GLU A 11 5.38 -6.81 4.73
N ARG A 12 4.71 -7.82 5.29
CA ARG A 12 4.91 -8.27 6.66
C ARG A 12 5.07 -9.78 6.64
N THR A 13 6.25 -10.22 7.05
CA THR A 13 6.61 -11.64 7.16
C THR A 13 7.03 -11.94 8.59
N ASP A 14 6.48 -13.03 9.13
CA ASP A 14 6.84 -13.57 10.44
C ASP A 14 6.70 -15.11 10.35
N PRO A 15 7.82 -15.84 10.15
CA PRO A 15 7.81 -17.29 9.99
C PRO A 15 7.28 -18.02 11.22
N ALA A 16 7.57 -17.52 12.43
CA ALA A 16 7.14 -18.13 13.68
C ALA A 16 5.61 -18.13 13.84
N ARG A 17 4.92 -17.23 13.12
CA ARG A 17 3.46 -17.11 13.11
C ARG A 17 2.81 -17.55 11.79
N ASN A 18 3.55 -18.21 10.89
CA ASN A 18 3.10 -18.55 9.53
C ASN A 18 2.44 -17.34 8.82
N MET A 19 3.11 -16.19 8.93
CA MET A 19 2.63 -14.90 8.46
C MET A 19 3.43 -14.47 7.24
N ALA A 20 2.76 -14.35 6.10
CA ALA A 20 3.34 -13.79 4.88
C ALA A 20 2.24 -12.97 4.19
N ARG A 21 2.25 -11.65 4.39
CA ARG A 21 1.18 -10.75 3.90
C ARG A 21 1.77 -9.56 3.17
N PHE A 22 1.07 -9.15 2.12
CA PHE A 22 1.37 -7.93 1.39
C PHE A 22 0.29 -6.87 1.59
N TYR A 23 0.69 -5.61 1.39
CA TYR A 23 -0.20 -4.47 1.29
C TYR A 23 0.34 -3.56 0.18
N ALA A 24 -0.46 -3.32 -0.84
CA ALA A 24 -0.15 -2.45 -1.97
C ALA A 24 -1.14 -1.29 -2.01
N MET A 25 -0.66 -0.12 -2.40
CA MET A 25 -1.47 1.08 -2.61
C MET A 25 -1.04 1.78 -3.88
N SER A 26 -1.99 2.35 -4.61
CA SER A 26 -1.72 3.27 -5.71
C SER A 26 -2.76 4.39 -5.75
N ILE A 27 -2.28 5.62 -5.93
CA ILE A 27 -3.10 6.76 -6.34
C ILE A 27 -3.03 6.79 -7.87
N ASP A 28 -4.19 6.72 -8.52
CA ASP A 28 -4.31 6.78 -9.97
C ASP A 28 -5.47 7.74 -10.33
N GLN A 29 -5.51 8.22 -11.57
CA GLN A 29 -6.69 8.92 -12.10
C GLN A 29 -7.59 7.93 -12.83
N THR A 30 -8.90 8.06 -12.66
CA THR A 30 -9.88 7.30 -13.44
C THR A 30 -9.90 7.79 -14.88
N LEU A 31 -10.54 7.04 -15.78
CA LEU A 31 -10.73 7.46 -17.19
C LEU A 31 -11.48 8.79 -17.33
N PHE A 32 -12.18 9.22 -16.29
CA PHE A 32 -12.93 10.47 -16.24
C PHE A 32 -12.17 11.58 -15.48
N GLY A 33 -10.91 11.35 -15.11
CA GLY A 33 -10.06 12.33 -14.44
C GLY A 33 -10.26 12.44 -12.92
N GLU A 34 -11.09 11.58 -12.32
CA GLU A 34 -11.28 11.56 -10.86
C GLU A 34 -10.07 10.93 -10.18
N THR A 35 -9.68 11.42 -9.01
CA THR A 35 -8.58 10.79 -8.27
C THR A 35 -9.10 9.59 -7.48
N CYS A 36 -8.41 8.45 -7.57
CA CYS A 36 -8.74 7.29 -6.76
C CYS A 36 -7.52 6.68 -6.06
N LEU A 37 -7.74 6.15 -4.86
CA LEU A 37 -6.77 5.35 -4.12
C LEU A 37 -7.20 3.88 -4.19
N THR A 38 -6.43 3.07 -4.90
CA THR A 38 -6.60 1.62 -4.92
C THR A 38 -5.70 0.96 -3.89
N ARG A 39 -6.29 0.11 -3.04
CA ARG A 39 -5.61 -0.69 -2.03
C ARG A 39 -5.73 -2.15 -2.39
N ARG A 40 -4.66 -2.92 -2.26
CA ARG A 40 -4.65 -4.37 -2.39
C ARG A 40 -3.97 -5.02 -1.19
N TRP A 41 -4.49 -6.12 -0.69
CA TRP A 41 -3.88 -6.82 0.44
C TRP A 41 -4.23 -8.30 0.45
N GLY A 42 -3.35 -9.12 1.01
CA GLY A 42 -3.59 -10.56 1.05
C GLY A 42 -2.39 -11.32 1.57
N ARG A 43 -2.47 -12.66 1.50
CA ARG A 43 -1.28 -13.49 1.67
C ARG A 43 -0.41 -13.37 0.42
N ILE A 44 0.91 -13.36 0.61
CA ILE A 44 1.88 -13.39 -0.51
C ILE A 44 1.63 -14.64 -1.34
N GLY A 45 1.66 -14.50 -2.67
CA GLY A 45 1.35 -15.58 -3.62
C GLY A 45 -0.13 -15.78 -3.92
N THR A 46 -1.03 -14.93 -3.40
CA THR A 46 -2.48 -15.00 -3.67
C THR A 46 -2.99 -13.73 -4.35
N LYS A 47 -4.18 -13.80 -4.95
CA LYS A 47 -4.86 -12.61 -5.52
C LYS A 47 -5.18 -11.55 -4.46
N GLY A 48 -5.43 -11.96 -3.21
CA GLY A 48 -5.81 -11.06 -2.13
C GLY A 48 -7.19 -10.42 -2.32
N GLN A 49 -7.37 -9.27 -1.69
CA GLN A 49 -8.54 -8.40 -1.76
C GLN A 49 -8.13 -7.04 -2.29
N THR A 50 -9.08 -6.34 -2.91
CA THR A 50 -8.89 -5.00 -3.48
C THR A 50 -10.01 -4.09 -2.99
N MET A 51 -9.70 -2.81 -2.75
CA MET A 51 -10.68 -1.76 -2.47
C MET A 51 -10.22 -0.45 -3.06
N THR A 52 -11.13 0.27 -3.69
CA THR A 52 -10.89 1.57 -4.31
C THR A 52 -11.67 2.65 -3.57
N HIS A 53 -11.03 3.79 -3.30
CA HIS A 53 -11.62 4.99 -2.73
C HIS A 53 -11.57 6.09 -3.77
N HIS A 54 -12.69 6.77 -4.01
CA HIS A 54 -12.77 7.89 -4.96
C HIS A 54 -12.73 9.21 -4.20
N PHE A 55 -12.06 10.20 -4.78
CA PHE A 55 -11.87 11.53 -4.20
C PHE A 55 -12.09 12.60 -5.26
N GLU A 56 -12.75 13.68 -4.84
CA GLU A 56 -12.86 14.90 -5.65
C GLU A 56 -11.51 15.63 -5.74
N ARG A 57 -10.68 15.51 -4.69
CA ARG A 57 -9.39 16.20 -4.58
C ARG A 57 -8.26 15.22 -4.34
N GLU A 58 -7.18 15.40 -5.08
CA GLU A 58 -5.96 14.59 -4.93
C GLU A 58 -5.37 14.68 -3.51
N GLN A 59 -5.49 15.83 -2.85
CA GLN A 59 -4.98 16.01 -1.49
C GLN A 59 -5.61 15.04 -0.49
N ASP A 60 -6.90 14.73 -0.65
CA ASP A 60 -7.61 13.81 0.26
C ASP A 60 -7.14 12.36 0.05
N ALA A 61 -6.86 11.98 -1.21
CA ALA A 61 -6.27 10.69 -1.54
C ALA A 61 -4.87 10.55 -0.91
N VAL A 62 -4.05 11.60 -0.99
CA VAL A 62 -2.71 11.66 -0.39
C VAL A 62 -2.77 11.56 1.14
N ILE A 63 -3.70 12.27 1.79
CA ILE A 63 -3.88 12.18 3.25
C ILE A 63 -4.19 10.74 3.67
N LEU A 64 -5.18 10.10 3.03
CA LEU A 64 -5.53 8.71 3.34
C LEU A 64 -4.37 7.75 3.04
N PHE A 65 -3.65 7.95 1.94
CA PHE A 65 -2.48 7.16 1.58
C PHE A 65 -1.42 7.22 2.69
N LEU A 66 -1.04 8.42 3.15
CA LEU A 66 -0.04 8.61 4.20
C LEU A 66 -0.48 8.02 5.55
N ASP A 67 -1.75 8.17 5.92
CA ASP A 67 -2.28 7.62 7.17
C ASP A 67 -2.28 6.09 7.16
N LEU A 68 -2.64 5.48 6.03
CA LEU A 68 -2.55 4.03 5.85
C LEU A 68 -1.09 3.54 5.94
N ILE A 69 -0.13 4.26 5.36
CA ILE A 69 1.30 3.92 5.48
C ILE A 69 1.72 3.91 6.95
N ARG A 70 1.43 4.99 7.68
CA ARG A 70 1.77 5.12 9.11
C ARG A 70 1.16 3.96 9.91
N GLN A 71 -0.12 3.69 9.70
CA GLN A 71 -0.81 2.60 10.40
C GLN A 71 -0.20 1.22 10.08
N LYS A 72 0.16 0.94 8.82
CA LYS A 72 0.74 -0.36 8.42
C LYS A 72 2.17 -0.51 8.91
N ARG A 73 2.98 0.55 8.89
CA ARG A 73 4.33 0.54 9.48
C ARG A 73 4.28 0.22 10.96
N HIS A 74 3.37 0.82 11.72
CA HIS A 74 3.15 0.48 13.13
C HIS A 74 2.74 -0.99 13.33
N ARG A 75 2.08 -1.60 12.34
CA ARG A 75 1.73 -3.04 12.35
C ARG A 75 2.87 -3.95 11.87
N GLY A 76 4.07 -3.43 11.62
CA GLY A 76 5.25 -4.20 11.20
C GLY A 76 5.33 -4.47 9.70
N TYR A 77 4.62 -3.70 8.87
CA TYR A 77 4.84 -3.75 7.42
C TYR A 77 6.03 -2.87 7.03
N ALA A 78 6.88 -3.35 6.13
CA ALA A 78 8.08 -2.66 5.65
C ALA A 78 8.20 -2.69 4.11
N THR A 79 8.91 -1.72 3.54
CA THR A 79 9.26 -1.73 2.12
C THR A 79 10.28 -2.83 1.82
N ILE A 80 10.16 -3.45 0.64
CA ILE A 80 11.01 -4.60 0.26
C ILE A 80 12.44 -4.20 -0.10
N ALA A 81 12.75 -2.90 -0.10
CA ALA A 81 14.09 -2.40 -0.37
C ALA A 81 15.14 -2.72 0.73
N ALA A 82 14.76 -3.31 1.87
CA ALA A 82 15.68 -3.53 3.00
C ALA A 82 15.77 -4.96 3.56
N ALA A 83 14.90 -5.89 3.16
CA ALA A 83 14.79 -7.20 3.83
C ALA A 83 15.41 -8.39 3.07
N HIS A 84 15.93 -8.19 1.85
CA HIS A 84 16.43 -9.29 1.00
C HIS A 84 17.96 -9.46 0.98
N ARG A 85 18.66 -9.08 2.05
CA ARG A 85 20.14 -9.18 2.16
C ARG A 85 20.68 -9.69 3.50
N ALA A 86 19.93 -10.52 4.22
CA ALA A 86 20.50 -11.27 5.33
C ALA A 86 19.72 -12.58 5.56
N SER A 87 20.18 -13.65 4.91
CA SER A 87 20.32 -15.02 5.45
C SER A 87 20.88 -15.91 4.35
#